data_AF-A0A382EYW4-F1
#
_entry.id   AF-A0A382EYW4-F1
#
_cell.length_a   1.000
_cell.length_b   1.000
_cell.length_c   1.000
_cell.angle_alpha   90.00
_cell.angle_beta   90.00
_cell.angle_gamma   90.00
#
_symmetry.space_group_name_H-M   'P 1'
#
loop_
_entity.id
_entity.type
_entity.pdbx_description
1 polymer ?
#
loop_
_entity_poly.entity_id
_entity_poly.type
_entity_poly.pdbx_seq_one_letter_code
_entity_poly.pdbx_strand_id
1 'polypeptide(L)'
;MSKHVTTSGDYTLKVADSGTITLDTGLNIGQVHVTGDLLISGTQTTVNSTDLNINDNIIVLNANESGIGVTLNEAGIRIERGSLADVQFLFNENVIWNDPVSQTTKTGAFVLKDEAGSNIGLECRSISTGGGDLFLINAGTGVVSVSGTNNYENQVVDDDDLPNKKYVDDEIVSGLATINIKKIRDGVTTKTDVVVADIETNPGTASNIKVSVDGNNHITVYDNRTEIHDLRIHGSTI
;
A
#
# COMPACT_ATOMS: atom_id res chain seq x y z
N MET A 1 -1.76 -19.86 -62.29
CA MET A 1 -2.95 -20.73 -62.14
C MET A 1 -3.10 -21.04 -60.66
N SER A 2 -4.27 -20.82 -60.06
CA SER A 2 -4.56 -21.24 -58.69
C SER A 2 -5.02 -22.71 -58.67
N LYS A 3 -4.61 -23.46 -57.65
CA LYS A 3 -5.13 -24.80 -57.38
C LYS A 3 -6.14 -24.69 -56.24
N HIS A 4 -7.38 -25.09 -56.49
CA HIS A 4 -8.42 -25.17 -55.48
C HIS A 4 -8.66 -26.64 -55.12
N VAL A 5 -8.75 -26.95 -53.83
CA VAL A 5 -9.17 -28.25 -53.34
C VAL A 5 -10.46 -28.03 -52.57
N THR A 6 -11.53 -28.71 -52.97
CA THR A 6 -12.84 -28.65 -52.31
C THR A 6 -13.34 -30.08 -52.15
N THR A 7 -13.75 -30.44 -50.94
CA THR A 7 -14.23 -31.77 -50.60
C THR A 7 -15.67 -31.67 -50.07
N SER A 8 -16.47 -32.72 -50.29
CA SER A 8 -17.85 -32.81 -49.74
C SER A 8 -17.89 -33.32 -48.30
N GLY A 9 -16.74 -33.65 -47.72
CA GLY A 9 -16.55 -34.12 -46.35
C GLY A 9 -15.17 -33.76 -45.83
N ASP A 10 -14.74 -34.40 -44.75
CA ASP A 10 -13.47 -34.09 -44.08
C ASP A 10 -12.25 -34.26 -45.00
N TYR A 11 -11.24 -33.41 -44.78
CA TYR A 11 -9.96 -33.47 -45.48
C TYR A 11 -8.82 -33.59 -44.46
N THR A 12 -7.99 -34.61 -44.64
CA THR A 12 -6.85 -34.88 -43.74
C THR A 12 -5.54 -34.84 -44.50
N LEU A 13 -4.57 -34.10 -43.98
CA LEU A 13 -3.16 -34.19 -44.37
C LEU A 13 -2.44 -35.11 -43.39
N LYS A 14 -1.82 -36.18 -43.88
CA LYS A 14 -1.04 -37.13 -43.07
C LYS A 14 0.33 -37.35 -43.69
N VAL A 15 1.35 -37.34 -42.84
CA VAL A 15 2.74 -37.68 -43.18
C VAL A 15 3.15 -38.98 -42.49
N ALA A 16 4.27 -39.57 -42.91
CA ALA A 16 4.87 -40.71 -42.19
C ALA A 16 5.37 -40.28 -40.80
N ASP A 17 5.73 -41.24 -39.96
CA ASP A 17 6.27 -40.98 -38.62
C ASP A 17 7.49 -40.04 -38.69
N SER A 18 7.53 -39.05 -37.81
CA SER A 18 8.52 -37.94 -37.82
C SER A 18 8.53 -37.07 -39.08
N GLY A 19 7.55 -37.21 -39.97
CA GLY A 19 7.38 -36.31 -41.12
C GLY A 19 6.90 -34.92 -40.71
N THR A 20 7.03 -33.95 -41.61
CA THR A 20 6.64 -32.55 -41.38
C THR A 20 5.63 -32.11 -42.43
N ILE A 21 4.60 -31.37 -42.00
CA ILE A 21 3.72 -30.62 -42.89
C ILE A 21 4.18 -29.17 -42.88
N THR A 22 4.53 -28.62 -44.04
CA THR A 22 4.93 -27.21 -44.20
C THR A 22 3.92 -26.49 -45.08
N LEU A 23 3.33 -25.41 -44.55
CA LEU A 23 2.50 -24.49 -45.31
C LEU A 23 3.38 -23.36 -45.86
N ASP A 24 4.05 -23.63 -46.96
CA ASP A 24 4.94 -22.65 -47.62
C ASP A 24 4.13 -21.74 -48.55
N THR A 25 4.15 -20.44 -48.27
CA THR A 25 3.46 -19.41 -49.07
C THR A 25 4.42 -18.60 -49.94
N GLY A 26 5.70 -18.99 -50.00
CA GLY A 26 6.76 -18.32 -50.76
C GLY A 26 7.46 -17.19 -50.00
N LEU A 27 8.48 -16.60 -50.63
CA LEU A 27 9.30 -15.54 -50.02
C LEU A 27 8.50 -14.25 -49.79
N ASN A 28 8.22 -13.95 -48.52
CA ASN A 28 7.79 -12.65 -47.97
C ASN A 28 6.44 -12.07 -48.44
N ILE A 29 5.52 -12.84 -49.03
CA ILE A 29 4.30 -12.28 -49.65
C ILE A 29 2.99 -13.04 -49.30
N GLY A 30 3.04 -14.13 -48.54
CA GLY A 30 1.86 -14.98 -48.32
C GLY A 30 1.21 -14.93 -46.94
N GLN A 31 -0.03 -15.43 -46.85
CA GLN A 31 -0.79 -15.55 -45.60
C GLN A 31 -1.42 -16.95 -45.53
N VAL A 32 -1.30 -17.59 -44.37
CA VAL A 32 -2.18 -18.70 -43.99
C VAL A 32 -3.36 -18.11 -43.24
N HIS A 33 -4.57 -18.31 -43.77
CA HIS A 33 -5.79 -17.84 -43.15
C HIS A 33 -6.63 -19.05 -42.71
N VAL A 34 -6.84 -19.18 -41.41
CA VAL A 34 -7.69 -20.23 -40.82
C VAL A 34 -9.01 -19.58 -40.43
N THR A 35 -10.09 -19.98 -41.10
CA THR A 35 -11.43 -19.38 -40.90
C THR A 35 -12.22 -20.02 -39.76
N GLY A 36 -11.78 -21.18 -39.28
CA GLY A 36 -12.38 -21.90 -38.15
C GLY A 36 -11.45 -21.99 -36.95
N ASP A 37 -11.83 -22.78 -35.97
CA ASP A 37 -11.05 -22.97 -34.76
C ASP A 37 -9.73 -23.71 -35.04
N LEU A 38 -8.69 -23.37 -34.27
CA LEU A 38 -7.40 -24.04 -34.29
C LEU A 38 -7.19 -24.83 -32.99
N LEU A 39 -7.29 -26.16 -33.08
CA LEU A 39 -6.95 -27.07 -31.98
C LEU A 39 -5.53 -27.62 -32.20
N ILE A 40 -4.65 -27.41 -31.21
CA ILE A 40 -3.30 -27.96 -31.20
C ILE A 40 -3.19 -28.95 -30.05
N SER A 41 -3.13 -30.25 -30.36
CA SER A 41 -3.00 -31.33 -29.36
C SER A 41 -1.54 -31.68 -29.02
N GLY A 42 -0.58 -30.95 -29.60
CA GLY A 42 0.83 -31.07 -29.24
C GLY A 42 1.14 -30.47 -27.87
N THR A 43 2.38 -30.66 -27.39
CA THR A 43 2.82 -30.14 -26.09
C THR A 43 3.39 -28.72 -26.15
N GLN A 44 3.65 -28.20 -27.36
CA GLN A 44 4.26 -26.89 -27.57
C GLN A 44 3.68 -26.23 -28.83
N THR A 45 3.44 -24.92 -28.71
CA THR A 45 3.19 -24.01 -29.83
C THR A 45 4.24 -22.91 -29.75
N THR A 46 4.99 -22.72 -30.83
CA THR A 46 5.99 -21.65 -30.93
C THR A 46 5.56 -20.68 -32.01
N VAL A 47 5.41 -19.40 -31.66
CA VAL A 47 5.06 -18.33 -32.58
C VAL A 47 6.25 -17.38 -32.69
N ASN A 48 6.87 -17.32 -33.87
CA ASN A 48 7.95 -16.39 -34.17
C ASN A 48 7.38 -15.22 -34.97
N SER A 49 6.88 -14.20 -34.29
CA SER A 49 6.33 -12.99 -34.89
C SER A 49 6.83 -11.73 -34.17
N THR A 50 6.76 -10.58 -34.84
CA THR A 50 6.97 -9.28 -34.18
C THR A 50 5.80 -8.91 -33.30
N ASP A 51 4.58 -9.27 -33.73
CA ASP A 51 3.33 -8.93 -33.07
C ASP A 51 2.46 -10.17 -32.87
N LEU A 52 1.79 -10.25 -31.73
CA LEU A 52 0.77 -11.24 -31.41
C LEU A 52 -0.46 -10.50 -30.88
N ASN A 53 -1.48 -10.34 -31.73
CA ASN A 53 -2.74 -9.71 -31.35
C ASN A 53 -3.77 -10.78 -30.99
N ILE A 54 -4.26 -10.74 -29.75
CA ILE A 54 -5.28 -11.66 -29.21
C ILE A 54 -6.50 -10.83 -28.86
N ASN A 55 -7.65 -11.14 -29.47
CA ASN A 55 -8.92 -10.46 -29.23
C ASN A 55 -9.72 -11.07 -28.06
N ASP A 56 -9.19 -12.09 -27.41
CA ASP A 56 -9.86 -12.76 -26.31
C ASP A 56 -10.06 -11.84 -25.10
N ASN A 57 -11.23 -11.97 -24.47
CA ASN A 57 -11.49 -11.28 -23.19
C ASN A 57 -10.71 -11.90 -22.03
N ILE A 58 -10.36 -13.19 -22.12
CA ILE A 58 -9.70 -13.96 -21.06
C ILE A 58 -8.70 -14.92 -21.70
N ILE A 59 -7.46 -14.90 -21.19
CA ILE A 59 -6.45 -15.92 -21.48
C ILE A 59 -6.40 -16.89 -20.31
N VAL A 60 -6.68 -18.17 -20.55
CA VAL A 60 -6.62 -19.21 -19.52
C VAL A 60 -5.25 -19.88 -19.56
N LEU A 61 -4.43 -19.58 -18.56
CA LEU A 61 -3.16 -20.29 -18.33
C LEU A 61 -3.42 -21.51 -17.46
N ASN A 62 -2.57 -22.53 -17.62
CA ASN A 62 -2.64 -23.75 -16.82
C ASN A 62 -4.00 -24.49 -16.94
N ALA A 63 -4.59 -24.44 -18.13
CA ALA A 63 -5.88 -25.07 -18.42
C ALA A 63 -5.79 -26.61 -18.34
N ASN A 64 -6.91 -27.25 -17.97
CA ASN A 64 -7.05 -28.71 -17.84
C ASN A 64 -6.14 -29.35 -16.78
N GLU A 65 -5.72 -28.59 -15.78
CA GLU A 65 -5.05 -29.17 -14.63
C GLU A 65 -6.00 -30.08 -13.83
N SER A 66 -5.49 -31.24 -13.40
CA SER A 66 -6.25 -32.27 -12.65
C SER A 66 -6.08 -32.15 -11.12
N GLY A 67 -5.03 -31.45 -10.68
CA GLY A 67 -4.70 -31.24 -9.27
C GLY A 67 -5.46 -30.08 -8.61
N ILE A 68 -5.19 -29.85 -7.33
CA ILE A 68 -5.69 -28.69 -6.59
C ILE A 68 -4.68 -27.56 -6.76
N GLY A 69 -5.15 -26.41 -7.25
CA GLY A 69 -4.31 -25.22 -7.48
C GLY A 69 -3.39 -25.37 -8.71
N VAL A 70 -2.26 -24.68 -8.69
CA VAL A 70 -1.16 -24.87 -9.63
C VAL A 70 -0.18 -25.90 -9.06
N THR A 71 -0.16 -27.12 -9.59
CA THR A 71 0.66 -28.26 -9.10
C THR A 71 2.15 -28.03 -9.25
N LEU A 72 2.57 -27.21 -10.21
CA LEU A 72 3.95 -26.74 -10.34
C LEU A 72 4.26 -25.54 -9.43
N ASN A 73 3.34 -25.19 -8.51
CA ASN A 73 3.34 -24.06 -7.60
C ASN A 73 3.24 -22.68 -8.26
N GLU A 74 3.66 -22.55 -9.51
CA GLU A 74 3.72 -21.26 -10.21
C GLU A 74 3.17 -21.32 -11.63
N ALA A 75 2.39 -20.31 -12.01
CA ALA A 75 1.92 -20.12 -13.39
C ALA A 75 1.86 -18.63 -13.71
N GLY A 76 2.15 -18.26 -14.96
CA GLY A 76 2.04 -16.87 -15.41
C GLY A 76 2.90 -16.56 -16.63
N ILE A 77 3.42 -15.34 -16.66
CA ILE A 77 4.11 -14.76 -17.83
C ILE A 77 5.57 -14.50 -17.47
N ARG A 78 6.47 -14.89 -18.38
CA ARG A 78 7.91 -14.60 -18.33
C ARG A 78 8.28 -13.68 -19.48
N ILE A 79 9.14 -12.71 -19.21
CA ILE A 79 9.67 -11.75 -20.17
C ILE A 79 11.16 -11.98 -20.27
N GLU A 80 11.61 -12.42 -21.44
CA GLU A 80 13.02 -12.60 -21.77
C GLU A 80 13.69 -11.23 -21.94
N ARG A 81 14.88 -11.04 -21.35
CA ARG A 81 15.58 -9.74 -21.36
C ARG A 81 17.01 -9.83 -21.90
N GLY A 82 17.24 -10.68 -22.89
CA GLY A 82 18.51 -10.88 -23.56
C GLY A 82 19.63 -11.30 -22.61
N SER A 83 20.59 -10.40 -22.39
CA SER A 83 21.73 -10.67 -21.50
C SER A 83 21.43 -10.41 -20.02
N LEU A 84 20.26 -9.86 -19.68
CA LEU A 84 19.83 -9.64 -18.31
C LEU A 84 18.98 -10.82 -17.83
N ALA A 85 18.92 -11.03 -16.53
CA ALA A 85 17.97 -11.99 -15.95
C ALA A 85 16.54 -11.66 -16.37
N ASP A 86 15.79 -12.69 -16.70
CA ASP A 86 14.40 -12.62 -17.08
C ASP A 86 13.54 -12.20 -15.89
N VAL A 87 12.39 -11.60 -16.19
CA VAL A 87 11.42 -11.17 -15.17
C VAL A 87 10.10 -11.87 -15.37
N GLN A 88 9.37 -12.07 -14.28
CA GLN A 88 8.18 -12.90 -14.27
C GLN A 88 7.06 -12.25 -13.47
N PHE A 89 5.84 -12.35 -14.00
CA PHE A 89 4.59 -12.07 -13.28
C PHE A 89 3.84 -13.39 -13.12
N LEU A 90 3.78 -13.89 -11.89
CA LEU A 90 3.34 -15.26 -11.61
C LEU A 90 2.32 -15.28 -10.49
N PHE A 91 1.36 -16.18 -10.58
CA PHE A 91 0.64 -16.67 -9.41
C PHE A 91 1.49 -17.74 -8.73
N ASN A 92 1.69 -17.65 -7.41
CA ASN A 92 2.48 -18.59 -6.62
C ASN A 92 1.68 -19.08 -5.41
N GLU A 93 1.43 -20.40 -5.35
CA GLU A 93 0.65 -21.09 -4.31
C GLU A 93 1.26 -21.00 -2.91
N ASN A 94 2.59 -20.89 -2.82
CA ASN A 94 3.31 -20.92 -1.54
C ASN A 94 3.40 -19.57 -0.85
N VAL A 95 2.92 -18.49 -1.48
CA VAL A 95 2.91 -17.17 -0.84
C VAL A 95 1.79 -17.12 0.19
N ILE A 96 2.18 -16.78 1.42
CA ILE A 96 1.29 -16.71 2.56
C ILE A 96 0.99 -15.25 2.91
N TRP A 97 -0.29 -14.89 2.97
CA TRP A 97 -0.76 -13.55 3.30
C TRP A 97 -1.93 -13.60 4.29
N ASN A 98 -2.14 -12.54 5.07
CA ASN A 98 -3.28 -12.44 5.98
C ASN A 98 -4.43 -11.71 5.30
N ASP A 99 -5.61 -12.32 5.33
CA ASP A 99 -6.80 -11.79 4.68
C ASP A 99 -7.46 -10.69 5.54
N PRO A 100 -7.63 -9.46 5.04
CA PRO A 100 -8.14 -8.35 5.84
C PRO A 100 -9.60 -8.54 6.29
N VAL A 101 -10.39 -9.32 5.54
CA VAL A 101 -11.81 -9.55 5.84
C VAL A 101 -11.99 -10.64 6.90
N SER A 102 -11.37 -11.79 6.71
CA SER A 102 -11.49 -12.92 7.63
C SER A 102 -10.50 -12.90 8.79
N GLN A 103 -9.43 -12.10 8.71
CA GLN A 103 -8.28 -12.11 9.63
C GLN A 103 -7.69 -13.50 9.79
N THR A 104 -7.61 -14.24 8.68
CA THR A 104 -6.98 -15.56 8.63
C THR A 104 -5.92 -15.61 7.54
N THR A 105 -4.97 -16.51 7.73
CA THR A 105 -3.92 -16.77 6.76
C THR A 105 -4.47 -17.47 5.52
N LYS A 106 -4.16 -16.93 4.33
CA LYS A 106 -4.42 -17.52 3.02
C LYS A 106 -3.11 -17.81 2.28
N THR A 107 -3.19 -18.72 1.33
CA THR A 107 -2.10 -19.12 0.43
C THR A 107 -2.45 -18.71 -1.00
N GLY A 108 -1.44 -18.57 -1.85
CA GLY A 108 -1.63 -18.14 -3.23
C GLY A 108 -1.66 -16.63 -3.38
N ALA A 109 -0.65 -16.05 -4.03
CA ALA A 109 -0.63 -14.64 -4.38
C ALA A 109 0.14 -14.38 -5.67
N PHE A 110 -0.09 -13.21 -6.28
CA PHE A 110 0.73 -12.74 -7.39
C PHE A 110 2.09 -12.25 -6.89
N VAL A 111 3.15 -12.62 -7.61
CA VAL A 111 4.54 -12.26 -7.33
C VAL A 111 5.19 -11.70 -8.58
N LEU A 112 5.93 -10.61 -8.40
CA LEU A 112 6.89 -10.12 -9.38
C LEU A 112 8.29 -10.53 -8.91
N LYS A 113 9.00 -11.30 -9.73
CA LYS A 113 10.37 -11.73 -9.44
C LYS A 113 11.23 -11.79 -10.69
N ASP A 114 12.53 -11.80 -10.50
CA ASP A 114 13.48 -12.20 -11.54
C ASP A 114 13.72 -13.72 -11.56
N GLU A 115 14.38 -14.21 -12.60
CA GLU A 115 14.74 -15.63 -12.74
C GLU A 115 15.67 -16.13 -11.62
N ALA A 116 16.40 -15.23 -10.95
CA ALA A 116 17.21 -15.57 -9.78
C ALA A 116 16.37 -15.73 -8.49
N GLY A 117 15.06 -15.48 -8.56
CA GLY A 117 14.12 -15.62 -7.45
C GLY A 117 13.97 -14.38 -6.58
N SER A 118 14.63 -13.27 -6.91
CA SER A 118 14.52 -12.03 -6.14
C SER A 118 13.28 -11.25 -6.55
N ASN A 119 12.60 -10.66 -5.56
CA ASN A 119 11.48 -9.77 -5.85
C ASN A 119 11.94 -8.54 -6.65
N ILE A 120 11.10 -8.11 -7.58
CA ILE A 120 11.27 -6.86 -8.33
C ILE A 120 10.14 -5.88 -8.01
N GLY A 121 10.34 -4.60 -8.34
CA GLY A 121 9.37 -3.54 -8.07
C GLY A 121 8.12 -3.61 -8.95
N LEU A 122 7.03 -3.02 -8.45
CA LEU A 122 5.81 -2.72 -9.21
C LEU A 122 5.67 -1.20 -9.31
N GLU A 123 5.66 -0.66 -10.53
CA GLU A 123 5.27 0.74 -10.75
C GLU A 123 3.76 0.81 -10.91
N CYS A 124 3.08 1.45 -9.96
CA CYS A 124 1.64 1.66 -10.01
C CYS A 124 1.27 3.01 -9.41
N ARG A 125 0.21 3.62 -9.97
CA ARG A 125 -0.33 4.89 -9.46
C ARG A 125 -1.40 4.70 -8.39
N SER A 126 -2.08 3.55 -8.36
CA SER A 126 -3.18 3.29 -7.43
C SER A 126 -3.41 1.80 -7.23
N ILE A 127 -3.79 1.41 -6.01
CA ILE A 127 -4.29 0.08 -5.65
C ILE A 127 -5.68 0.27 -5.04
N SER A 128 -6.71 -0.32 -5.64
CA SER A 128 -8.07 -0.28 -5.10
C SER A 128 -8.39 -1.59 -4.40
N THR A 129 -8.86 -1.52 -3.15
CA THR A 129 -9.19 -2.69 -2.32
C THR A 129 -10.64 -3.14 -2.47
N GLY A 130 -11.47 -2.41 -3.23
CA GLY A 130 -12.90 -2.69 -3.33
C GLY A 130 -13.69 -2.40 -2.04
N GLY A 131 -13.14 -1.58 -1.14
CA GLY A 131 -13.78 -1.15 0.11
C GLY A 131 -13.32 -1.87 1.38
N GLY A 132 -12.37 -2.83 1.26
CA GLY A 132 -11.71 -3.43 2.42
C GLY A 132 -10.41 -2.72 2.80
N ASP A 133 -9.81 -3.13 3.91
CA ASP A 133 -8.53 -2.61 4.38
C ASP A 133 -7.36 -3.07 3.48
N LEU A 134 -6.36 -2.20 3.31
CA LEU A 134 -5.11 -2.55 2.64
C LEU A 134 -4.12 -3.12 3.65
N PHE A 135 -3.97 -4.46 3.67
CA PHE A 135 -2.90 -5.11 4.43
C PHE A 135 -1.61 -5.11 3.59
N LEU A 136 -0.53 -4.64 4.21
CA LEU A 136 0.79 -4.58 3.57
C LEU A 136 1.70 -5.67 4.16
N ILE A 137 2.66 -5.28 5.00
CA ILE A 137 3.71 -6.15 5.50
C ILE A 137 3.13 -7.22 6.42
N ASN A 138 3.27 -8.50 6.02
CA ASN A 138 2.66 -9.64 6.72
C ASN A 138 3.66 -10.52 7.50
N ALA A 139 4.94 -10.16 7.52
CA ALA A 139 5.97 -10.88 8.27
C ALA A 139 7.19 -9.99 8.55
N GLY A 140 7.97 -10.36 9.57
CA GLY A 140 9.22 -9.67 9.91
C GLY A 140 9.02 -8.31 10.55
N THR A 141 10.05 -7.46 10.47
CA THR A 141 10.11 -6.13 11.09
C THR A 141 10.20 -5.01 10.05
N GLY A 142 9.74 -5.28 8.81
CA GLY A 142 9.75 -4.28 7.75
C GLY A 142 8.83 -3.09 8.06
N VAL A 143 9.04 -1.98 7.35
CA VAL A 143 8.20 -0.78 7.46
C VAL A 143 7.78 -0.29 6.09
N VAL A 144 6.63 0.37 6.01
CA VAL A 144 6.23 1.12 4.81
C VAL A 144 7.09 2.38 4.77
N SER A 145 7.94 2.49 3.75
CA SER A 145 8.93 3.55 3.64
C SER A 145 8.73 4.36 2.37
N VAL A 146 8.74 5.68 2.52
CA VAL A 146 8.85 6.62 1.41
C VAL A 146 10.31 7.06 1.34
N SER A 147 10.98 6.73 0.24
CA SER A 147 12.39 7.06 0.01
C SER A 147 12.60 7.54 -1.41
N GLY A 148 13.68 8.30 -1.64
CA GLY A 148 13.96 8.92 -2.95
C GLY A 148 13.19 10.23 -3.21
N THR A 149 12.51 10.76 -2.20
CA THR A 149 11.83 12.07 -2.22
C THR A 149 12.52 13.04 -1.26
N ASN A 150 12.39 14.34 -1.53
CA ASN A 150 12.91 15.40 -0.66
C ASN A 150 11.79 15.97 0.21
N ASN A 151 12.02 16.05 1.53
CA ASN A 151 11.11 16.66 2.51
C ASN A 151 9.67 16.12 2.44
N TYR A 152 9.50 14.80 2.31
CA TYR A 152 8.17 14.17 2.23
C TYR A 152 7.28 14.53 3.42
N GLU A 153 7.85 14.64 4.61
CA GLU A 153 7.16 15.01 5.84
C GLU A 153 6.46 16.37 5.77
N ASN A 154 6.92 17.29 4.91
CA ASN A 154 6.28 18.59 4.70
C ASN A 154 5.11 18.52 3.70
N GLN A 155 4.93 17.39 3.01
CA GLN A 155 3.90 17.17 2.00
C GLN A 155 2.70 16.38 2.53
N VAL A 156 2.82 15.78 3.72
CA VAL A 156 1.77 15.03 4.41
C VAL A 156 0.86 16.04 5.13
N VAL A 157 -0.09 16.61 4.41
CA VAL A 157 -0.93 17.73 4.89
C VAL A 157 -2.43 17.42 4.86
N ASP A 158 -2.84 16.39 4.14
CA ASP A 158 -4.22 15.96 4.03
C ASP A 158 -4.58 15.03 5.21
N ASP A 159 -5.86 14.99 5.60
CA ASP A 159 -6.32 14.16 6.72
C ASP A 159 -6.33 12.66 6.38
N ASP A 160 -6.34 12.32 5.10
CA ASP A 160 -6.24 10.94 4.60
C ASP A 160 -4.79 10.49 4.34
N ASP A 161 -3.79 11.36 4.52
CA ASP A 161 -2.39 10.99 4.38
C ASP A 161 -1.92 10.11 5.55
N LEU A 162 -1.04 9.13 5.27
CA LEU A 162 -0.37 8.38 6.33
C LEU A 162 0.64 9.28 7.06
N PRO A 163 0.46 9.58 8.36
CA PRO A 163 1.32 10.49 9.08
C PRO A 163 2.72 9.89 9.26
N ASN A 164 3.75 10.69 8.98
CA ASN A 164 5.12 10.31 9.27
C ASN A 164 5.38 10.41 10.79
N LYS A 165 5.94 9.36 11.40
CA LYS A 165 6.24 9.35 12.84
C LYS A 165 7.12 10.52 13.28
N LYS A 166 8.14 10.89 12.50
CA LYS A 166 9.03 12.01 12.85
C LYS A 166 8.27 13.34 12.93
N TYR A 167 7.37 13.59 11.97
CA TYR A 167 6.52 14.78 12.01
C TYR A 167 5.70 14.83 13.30
N VAL A 168 5.05 13.72 13.65
CA VAL A 168 4.26 13.63 14.89
C VAL A 168 5.13 13.85 16.14
N ASP A 169 6.30 13.22 16.21
CA ASP A 169 7.23 13.38 17.33
C ASP A 169 7.70 14.84 17.46
N ASP A 170 8.06 15.49 16.34
CA ASP A 170 8.55 16.87 16.31
C ASP A 170 7.43 17.85 16.71
N GLU A 171 6.20 17.68 16.21
CA GLU A 171 5.04 18.51 16.58
C GLU A 171 4.71 18.39 18.08
N ILE A 172 4.73 17.19 18.64
CA ILE A 172 4.49 16.97 20.08
C ILE A 172 5.59 17.62 20.91
N VAL A 173 6.86 17.40 20.56
CA VAL A 173 7.99 17.96 21.30
C VAL A 173 7.99 19.48 21.21
N SER A 174 7.78 20.05 20.03
CA SER A 174 7.67 21.48 19.81
C SER A 174 6.52 22.08 20.62
N GLY A 175 5.32 21.49 20.54
CA GLY A 175 4.14 21.94 21.26
C GLY A 175 4.30 21.90 22.78
N LEU A 176 4.91 20.84 23.32
CA LEU A 176 5.13 20.71 24.77
C LEU A 176 6.33 21.52 25.29
N ALA A 177 7.37 21.72 24.49
CA ALA A 177 8.54 22.50 24.89
C ALA A 177 8.25 24.02 24.85
N THR A 178 7.32 24.46 24.01
CA THR A 178 6.99 25.87 23.82
C THR A 178 5.79 26.35 24.65
N ILE A 179 5.03 25.44 25.28
CA ILE A 179 3.85 25.83 26.03
C ILE A 179 4.21 26.54 27.34
N ASN A 180 3.82 27.82 27.43
CA ASN A 180 3.72 28.51 28.71
C ASN A 180 2.33 28.23 29.31
N ILE A 181 2.29 27.44 30.40
CA ILE A 181 1.03 27.05 31.04
C ILE A 181 0.48 28.24 31.85
N LYS A 182 -0.48 28.98 31.26
CA LYS A 182 -1.14 30.10 31.94
C LYS A 182 -2.11 29.66 33.04
N LYS A 183 -2.61 28.42 32.96
CA LYS A 183 -3.68 27.94 33.84
C LYS A 183 -3.60 26.44 34.06
N ILE A 184 -3.57 26.04 35.32
CA ILE A 184 -3.86 24.67 35.76
C ILE A 184 -5.22 24.66 36.46
N ARG A 185 -6.05 23.66 36.19
CA ARG A 185 -7.44 23.63 36.64
C ARG A 185 -7.94 22.21 36.78
N ASP A 186 -8.80 22.00 37.77
CA ASP A 186 -9.60 20.78 37.96
C ASP A 186 -11.06 21.15 38.32
N GLY A 187 -11.98 20.20 38.14
CA GLY A 187 -13.42 20.33 38.42
C GLY A 187 -14.28 20.71 37.21
N VAL A 188 -15.59 20.42 37.31
CA VAL A 188 -16.59 20.66 36.24
C VAL A 188 -17.45 21.90 36.52
N THR A 189 -18.10 21.95 37.68
CA THR A 189 -19.03 23.04 38.06
C THR A 189 -18.36 24.06 38.98
N THR A 190 -17.78 23.63 40.09
CA THR A 190 -16.95 24.44 40.98
C THR A 190 -15.49 24.06 40.73
N LYS A 191 -14.72 25.00 40.20
CA LYS A 191 -13.38 24.71 39.67
C LYS A 191 -12.30 25.18 40.62
N THR A 192 -11.31 24.34 40.83
CA THR A 192 -10.07 24.71 41.52
C THR A 192 -9.04 25.04 40.47
N ASP A 193 -8.51 26.25 40.47
CA ASP A 193 -7.53 26.66 39.48
C ASP A 193 -6.46 27.62 39.98
N VAL A 194 -5.27 27.50 39.39
CA VAL A 194 -4.18 28.48 39.51
C VAL A 194 -4.00 29.13 38.15
N VAL A 195 -4.06 30.46 38.11
CA VAL A 195 -3.96 31.26 36.89
C VAL A 195 -2.82 32.25 37.04
N VAL A 196 -1.94 32.28 36.04
CA VAL A 196 -0.93 33.32 35.88
C VAL A 196 -1.43 34.29 34.81
N ALA A 197 -1.67 35.53 35.22
CA ALA A 197 -2.06 36.63 34.35
C ALA A 197 -0.92 37.63 34.27
N ASP A 198 -0.70 38.17 33.08
CA ASP A 198 0.37 39.12 32.81
C ASP A 198 -0.18 40.30 32.01
N ILE A 199 0.16 41.53 32.41
CA ILE A 199 -0.43 42.75 31.88
C ILE A 199 -0.13 42.92 30.39
N GLU A 200 1.01 42.43 29.90
CA GLU A 200 1.41 42.42 28.50
C GLU A 200 0.45 41.59 27.63
N THR A 201 -0.11 40.51 28.20
CA THR A 201 -1.06 39.64 27.49
C THR A 201 -2.52 39.87 27.88
N ASN A 202 -2.78 40.67 28.92
CA ASN A 202 -4.11 41.09 29.34
C ASN A 202 -4.13 42.58 29.76
N PRO A 203 -4.15 43.50 28.78
CA PRO A 203 -4.07 44.94 29.05
C PRO A 203 -5.20 45.42 29.95
N GLY A 204 -4.85 46.22 30.97
CA GLY A 204 -5.81 46.78 31.93
C GLY A 204 -6.00 45.95 33.21
N THR A 205 -5.40 44.76 33.31
CA THR A 205 -5.30 44.01 34.57
C THR A 205 -3.85 43.91 35.01
N ALA A 206 -3.56 44.18 36.28
CA ALA A 206 -2.22 44.01 36.82
C ALA A 206 -1.79 42.53 36.75
N SER A 207 -0.51 42.27 36.42
CA SER A 207 0.07 40.92 36.45
C SER A 207 -0.15 40.31 37.84
N ASN A 208 -0.66 39.08 37.87
CA ASN A 208 -0.94 38.39 39.11
C ASN A 208 -0.93 36.86 38.96
N ILE A 209 -0.76 36.18 40.08
CA ILE A 209 -1.02 34.75 40.25
C ILE A 209 -2.24 34.60 41.14
N LYS A 210 -3.30 33.99 40.62
CA LYS A 210 -4.57 33.77 41.33
C LYS A 210 -4.76 32.29 41.64
N VAL A 211 -5.04 31.97 42.90
CA VAL A 211 -5.41 30.63 43.36
C VAL A 211 -6.87 30.63 43.79
N SER A 212 -7.68 29.84 43.10
CA SER A 212 -9.10 29.67 43.39
C SER A 212 -9.40 28.22 43.76
N VAL A 213 -10.27 28.00 44.75
CA VAL A 213 -10.78 26.68 45.15
C VAL A 213 -12.30 26.73 45.06
N ASP A 214 -12.89 25.75 44.37
CA ASP A 214 -14.34 25.67 44.17
C ASP A 214 -14.98 26.96 43.60
N GLY A 215 -14.26 27.66 42.72
CA GLY A 215 -14.69 28.92 42.12
C GLY A 215 -14.46 30.17 42.99
N ASN A 216 -14.02 30.00 44.24
CA ASN A 216 -13.75 31.11 45.15
C ASN A 216 -12.26 31.49 45.11
N ASN A 217 -11.95 32.78 44.99
CA ASN A 217 -10.58 33.27 45.10
C ASN A 217 -10.11 33.13 46.55
N HIS A 218 -8.91 32.60 46.78
CA HIS A 218 -8.31 32.51 48.11
C HIS A 218 -7.02 33.32 48.23
N ILE A 219 -6.20 33.33 47.18
CA ILE A 219 -4.90 34.02 47.17
C ILE A 219 -4.73 34.73 45.83
N THR A 220 -4.27 35.97 45.85
CA THR A 220 -3.82 36.68 44.66
C THR A 220 -2.49 37.37 44.94
N VAL A 221 -1.45 36.96 44.22
CA VAL A 221 -0.11 37.53 44.31
C VAL A 221 0.07 38.50 43.16
N TYR A 222 0.32 39.77 43.44
CA TYR A 222 0.72 40.78 42.46
C TYR A 222 2.21 41.06 42.59
N ASP A 223 2.77 41.85 41.67
CA ASP A 223 4.16 42.30 41.72
C ASP A 223 4.54 42.99 43.05
N ASN A 224 3.62 43.78 43.63
CA ASN A 224 3.91 44.61 44.80
C ASN A 224 3.20 44.18 46.09
N ARG A 225 2.34 43.16 46.07
CA ARG A 225 1.56 42.72 47.24
C ARG A 225 1.00 41.32 47.09
N THR A 226 0.66 40.70 48.21
CA THR A 226 -0.12 39.46 48.26
C THR A 226 -1.43 39.71 49.00
N GLU A 227 -2.54 39.38 48.35
CA GLU A 227 -3.89 39.42 48.92
C GLU A 227 -4.29 38.00 49.32
N ILE A 228 -4.59 37.79 50.60
CA ILE A 228 -5.05 36.51 51.15
C ILE A 228 -6.42 36.75 51.77
N HIS A 229 -7.43 35.97 51.39
CA HIS A 229 -8.78 36.12 51.93
C HIS A 229 -8.88 35.74 53.42
N ASP A 230 -8.26 34.63 53.84
CA ASP A 230 -8.22 34.21 55.25
C ASP A 230 -6.83 33.68 55.63
N LEU A 231 -6.33 34.06 56.81
CA LEU A 231 -5.01 33.67 57.32
C LEU A 231 -5.15 33.09 58.73
N ARG A 232 -4.84 31.80 58.88
CA ARG A 232 -4.75 31.13 60.18
C ARG A 232 -3.32 30.69 60.46
N ILE A 233 -2.69 31.31 61.47
CA ILE A 233 -1.39 30.90 62.00
C ILE A 233 -1.63 30.06 63.26
N HIS A 234 -1.07 28.85 63.33
CA HIS A 234 -1.19 27.97 64.49
C HIS A 234 0.18 27.37 64.85
N GLY A 235 0.52 27.36 66.14
CA GLY A 235 1.77 26.78 66.64
C GLY A 235 3.03 27.66 66.48
N SER A 236 2.87 28.96 66.18
CA SER A 236 4.01 29.87 66.01
C SER A 236 4.27 30.69 67.28
N THR A 237 5.56 30.85 67.64
CA THR A 237 6.03 31.90 68.54
C THR A 237 6.60 33.01 67.66
N ILE A 238 6.03 34.21 67.75
CA ILE A 238 6.46 35.38 66.96
C ILE A 238 7.71 35.99 67.59
#